data_AF-A0ABD6TC03-F1
#
_entry.id   AF-A0ABD6TC03-F1
#
_cell.length_a   1.000
_cell.length_b   1.000
_cell.length_c   1.000
_cell.angle_alpha   90.00
_cell.angle_beta   90.00
_cell.angle_gamma   90.00
#
_symmetry.space_group_name_H-M   'P 1'
#
loop_
_entity.id
_entity.type
_entity.pdbx_description
1 polymer ?
#
loop_
_entity_poly.entity_id
_entity_poly.type
_entity_poly.pdbx_seq_one_letter_code
_entity_poly.pdbx_strand_id
1 'polypeptide(L)'
;MPIYGEEKNIKSMKKYRLGYDYLFLPSKSFYYKDDFIGSMSINVMFKVFDDKGNENLFESEELNDQKLYFENGNSCYLTDLIRCSFERVNILNFEPNIKLLKYCDYSLQWEIDSYTKDLDEGILEPKLISGDEFMDIMKNNIDLFDNSDNNPAQSTSYFTQEHTI
;
A
#
# COMPACT_ATOMS: atom_id res chain seq x y z
N MET A 1 -14.10 -28.70 -44.22
CA MET A 1 -13.05 -27.78 -43.71
C MET A 1 -13.54 -26.37 -43.92
N PRO A 2 -13.57 -25.53 -42.87
CA PRO A 2 -12.35 -25.07 -42.21
C PRO A 2 -12.28 -25.42 -40.73
N ILE A 3 -11.05 -25.60 -40.25
CA ILE A 3 -10.69 -25.69 -38.84
C ILE A 3 -10.48 -24.23 -38.43
N TYR A 4 -11.40 -23.66 -37.66
CA TYR A 4 -11.14 -22.39 -36.99
C TYR A 4 -10.08 -22.68 -35.93
N GLY A 5 -8.86 -22.23 -36.17
CA GLY A 5 -7.84 -22.21 -35.13
C GLY A 5 -8.33 -21.30 -34.02
N GLU A 6 -8.60 -21.88 -32.85
CA GLU A 6 -8.65 -21.11 -31.62
C GLU A 6 -7.28 -20.45 -31.47
N GLU A 7 -7.20 -19.15 -31.72
CA GLU A 7 -6.11 -18.33 -31.20
C GLU A 7 -6.15 -18.46 -29.68
N LYS A 8 -5.35 -19.40 -29.15
CA LYS A 8 -4.98 -19.36 -27.75
C LYS A 8 -4.27 -18.02 -27.55
N ASN A 9 -5.00 -17.03 -27.06
CA ASN A 9 -4.44 -15.88 -26.37
C ASN A 9 -3.65 -16.46 -25.19
N ILE A 10 -2.37 -16.76 -25.41
CA ILE A 10 -1.44 -17.02 -24.33
C ILE A 10 -1.26 -15.65 -23.67
N LYS A 11 -2.12 -15.31 -22.70
CA LYS A 11 -1.88 -14.16 -21.84
C LYS A 11 -0.50 -14.39 -21.22
N SER A 12 0.44 -13.51 -21.55
CA SER A 12 1.80 -13.61 -21.02
C SER A 12 1.76 -13.27 -19.54
N MET A 13 2.26 -14.16 -18.69
CA MET A 13 2.46 -13.86 -17.28
C MET A 13 3.33 -12.61 -17.14
N LYS A 14 2.80 -11.60 -16.47
CA LYS A 14 3.50 -10.35 -16.19
C LYS A 14 4.07 -10.40 -14.78
N LYS A 15 5.17 -9.68 -14.58
CA LYS A 15 5.82 -9.56 -13.27
C LYS A 15 5.52 -8.21 -12.65
N TYR A 16 5.22 -8.20 -11.37
CA TYR A 16 4.77 -7.02 -10.66
C TYR A 16 5.46 -6.86 -9.32
N ARG A 17 5.69 -5.60 -8.94
CA ARG A 17 5.74 -5.23 -7.53
C ARG A 17 4.33 -4.93 -7.04
N LEU A 18 4.09 -5.23 -5.77
CA LEU A 18 2.83 -4.94 -5.11
C LEU A 18 3.00 -3.73 -4.20
N GLY A 19 2.01 -2.84 -4.24
CA GLY A 19 1.88 -1.72 -3.34
C GLY A 19 0.50 -1.69 -2.70
N TYR A 20 0.41 -1.01 -1.56
CA TYR A 20 -0.82 -0.87 -0.78
C TYR A 20 -0.95 0.54 -0.23
N ASP A 21 -2.18 0.96 0.00
CA ASP A 21 -2.45 2.18 0.74
C ASP A 21 -2.29 1.98 2.26
N TYR A 22 -1.96 3.07 2.95
CA TYR A 22 -2.24 3.23 4.38
C TYR A 22 -3.11 4.48 4.53
N LEU A 23 -4.38 4.24 4.84
CA LEU A 23 -5.45 5.21 5.00
C LEU A 23 -5.44 5.77 6.44
N PHE A 24 -5.30 7.08 6.53
CA PHE A 24 -5.39 7.85 7.76
C PHE A 24 -6.75 8.54 7.84
N LEU A 25 -7.54 8.13 8.82
CA LEU A 25 -8.87 8.66 9.06
C LEU A 25 -8.81 9.73 10.15
N PRO A 26 -9.17 10.99 9.87
CA PRO A 26 -9.38 11.97 10.91
C PRO A 26 -10.64 11.62 11.70
N SER A 27 -10.73 12.07 12.96
CA SER A 27 -11.92 11.86 13.81
C SER A 27 -13.21 12.49 13.25
N LYS A 28 -13.07 13.41 12.28
CA LYS A 28 -14.12 13.99 11.44
C LYS A 28 -13.49 14.65 10.22
N SER A 29 -14.24 14.77 9.13
CA SER A 29 -13.86 15.59 7.98
C SER A 29 -13.62 17.05 8.38
N PHE A 30 -12.70 17.72 7.71
CA PHE A 30 -12.25 19.07 8.09
C PHE A 30 -11.85 19.91 6.88
N TYR A 31 -11.93 21.22 7.04
CA TYR A 31 -11.41 22.15 6.03
C TYR A 31 -9.92 22.39 6.24
N TYR A 32 -9.17 22.35 5.15
CA TYR A 32 -7.80 22.80 5.10
C TYR A 32 -7.60 23.65 3.84
N LYS A 33 -7.39 24.95 4.03
CA LYS A 33 -7.51 25.96 2.96
C LYS A 33 -8.90 25.84 2.32
N ASP A 34 -8.98 25.68 1.00
CA ASP A 34 -10.25 25.60 0.26
C ASP A 34 -10.77 24.14 0.10
N ASP A 35 -10.02 23.14 0.56
CA ASP A 35 -10.37 21.73 0.41
C ASP A 35 -11.07 21.20 1.67
N PHE A 36 -12.18 20.48 1.49
CA PHE A 36 -12.84 19.72 2.55
C PHE A 36 -12.37 18.27 2.50
N ILE A 37 -11.57 17.86 3.49
CA ILE A 37 -10.82 16.61 3.50
C ILE A 37 -11.55 15.60 4.40
N GLY A 38 -11.82 14.42 3.86
CA GLY A 38 -12.39 13.29 4.59
C GLY A 38 -11.34 12.27 5.05
N SER A 39 -10.26 12.10 4.29
CA SER A 39 -9.14 11.21 4.65
C SER A 39 -7.85 11.58 3.94
N MET A 40 -6.75 10.97 4.40
CA MET A 40 -5.42 11.12 3.83
C MET A 40 -4.85 9.72 3.62
N SER A 41 -4.10 9.48 2.54
CA SER A 41 -3.46 8.18 2.32
C SER A 41 -2.03 8.32 1.83
N ILE A 42 -1.22 7.33 2.17
CA ILE A 42 0.08 7.10 1.53
C ILE A 42 0.01 5.77 0.78
N ASN A 43 0.58 5.73 -0.41
CA ASN A 43 0.71 4.51 -1.19
C ASN A 43 2.15 4.01 -1.04
N VAL A 44 2.31 2.79 -0.56
CA VAL A 44 3.61 2.18 -0.26
C VAL A 44 3.88 1.04 -1.22
N MET A 45 5.01 1.10 -1.92
CA MET A 45 5.48 0.04 -2.81
C MET A 45 6.46 -0.85 -2.08
N PHE A 46 6.30 -2.18 -2.20
CA PHE A 46 7.14 -3.16 -1.55
C PHE A 46 8.15 -3.79 -2.53
N LYS A 47 9.35 -4.06 -2.01
CA LYS A 47 10.40 -4.86 -2.67
C LYS A 47 10.73 -6.02 -1.74
N VAL A 48 10.47 -7.24 -2.21
CA VAL A 48 10.68 -8.48 -1.46
C VAL A 48 11.92 -9.14 -2.03
N PHE A 49 12.85 -9.58 -1.20
CA PHE A 49 14.06 -10.28 -1.64
C PHE A 49 14.17 -11.65 -0.99
N ASP A 50 14.57 -12.65 -1.77
CA ASP A 50 14.88 -14.00 -1.28
C ASP A 50 16.17 -14.02 -0.42
N ASP A 51 16.49 -15.20 0.11
CA ASP A 51 17.69 -15.46 0.92
C ASP A 51 19.02 -15.23 0.17
N LYS A 52 18.96 -15.19 -1.17
CA LYS A 52 20.08 -14.92 -2.08
C LYS A 52 20.16 -13.46 -2.51
N GLY A 53 19.20 -12.63 -2.10
CA GLY A 53 19.11 -11.21 -2.45
C GLY A 53 18.48 -10.94 -3.83
N ASN A 54 17.85 -11.92 -4.47
CA ASN A 54 17.08 -11.69 -5.69
C ASN A 54 15.72 -11.11 -5.34
N GLU A 55 15.28 -10.10 -6.10
CA GLU A 55 13.94 -9.55 -5.93
C GLU A 55 12.89 -10.57 -6.39
N ASN A 56 11.96 -10.89 -5.48
CA ASN A 56 10.82 -11.74 -5.73
C ASN A 56 9.66 -10.90 -6.26
N LEU A 57 9.39 -11.01 -7.55
CA LEU A 57 8.29 -10.35 -8.23
C LEU A 57 7.07 -11.27 -8.30
N PHE A 58 5.89 -10.69 -8.17
CA PHE A 58 4.62 -11.41 -8.23
C PHE A 58 4.20 -11.62 -9.68
N GLU A 59 3.76 -12.83 -10.02
CA GLU A 59 3.37 -13.17 -11.38
C GLU A 59 1.85 -13.31 -11.49
N SER A 60 1.24 -12.61 -12.43
CA SER A 60 -0.18 -12.74 -12.73
C SER A 60 -0.49 -12.30 -14.16
N GLU A 61 -1.62 -12.76 -14.69
CA GLU A 61 -2.17 -12.27 -15.95
C GLU A 61 -2.91 -10.93 -15.77
N GLU A 62 -3.48 -10.70 -14.58
CA GLU A 62 -4.29 -9.53 -14.23
C GLU A 62 -3.94 -9.00 -12.83
N LEU A 63 -4.29 -7.74 -12.56
CA LEU A 63 -4.06 -7.11 -11.26
C LEU A 63 -4.83 -7.86 -10.16
N ASN A 64 -4.11 -8.60 -9.32
CA ASN A 64 -4.67 -9.27 -8.16
C ASN A 64 -3.77 -9.09 -6.94
N ASP A 65 -4.40 -9.01 -5.78
CA ASP A 65 -3.70 -9.05 -4.50
C ASP A 65 -3.15 -10.47 -4.28
N GLN A 66 -1.89 -10.58 -3.86
CA GLN A 66 -1.22 -11.86 -3.69
C GLN A 66 -0.55 -11.97 -2.33
N LYS A 67 -0.55 -13.20 -1.80
CA LYS A 67 0.10 -13.53 -0.54
C LYS A 67 1.55 -13.92 -0.75
N LEU A 68 2.37 -13.61 0.24
CA LEU A 68 3.65 -14.26 0.43
C LEU A 68 3.44 -15.61 1.10
N TYR A 69 4.12 -16.63 0.59
CA TYR A 69 4.12 -17.98 1.14
C TYR A 69 5.48 -18.29 1.77
N PHE A 70 5.44 -18.81 2.99
CA PHE A 70 6.62 -19.22 3.77
C PHE A 70 6.87 -20.72 3.61
N GLU A 71 8.10 -21.17 3.87
CA GLU A 71 8.49 -22.59 3.74
C GLU A 71 7.66 -23.52 4.65
N ASN A 72 7.19 -23.01 5.79
CA ASN A 72 6.34 -23.77 6.72
C ASN A 72 4.88 -23.90 6.27
N GLY A 73 4.52 -23.43 5.06
CA GLY A 73 3.18 -23.49 4.50
C GLY A 73 2.22 -22.39 4.97
N ASN A 74 2.66 -21.50 5.87
CA ASN A 74 1.90 -20.31 6.23
C ASN A 74 2.00 -19.25 5.13
N SER A 75 1.07 -18.30 5.14
CA SER A 75 1.04 -17.20 4.19
C SER A 75 0.51 -15.92 4.83
N CYS A 76 0.95 -14.76 4.36
CA CYS A 76 0.40 -13.46 4.76
C CYS A 76 0.38 -12.48 3.59
N TYR A 77 -0.34 -11.37 3.74
CA TYR A 77 -0.22 -10.23 2.83
C TYR A 77 1.00 -9.38 3.19
N LEU A 78 1.48 -8.57 2.25
CA LEU A 78 2.61 -7.66 2.51
C LEU A 78 2.27 -6.62 3.59
N THR A 79 1.01 -6.17 3.63
CA THR A 79 0.48 -5.27 4.66
C THR A 79 0.49 -5.89 6.07
N ASP A 80 0.53 -7.22 6.20
CA ASP A 80 0.66 -7.87 7.51
C ASP A 80 2.10 -7.76 8.06
N LEU A 81 3.09 -7.59 7.18
CA LEU A 81 4.52 -7.55 7.52
C LEU A 81 4.98 -6.19 8.00
N ILE A 82 4.31 -5.11 7.58
CA ILE A 82 4.62 -3.74 7.99
C ILE A 82 3.35 -3.02 8.38
N ARG A 83 3.35 -2.47 9.60
CA ARG A 83 2.29 -1.58 10.07
C ARG A 83 2.73 -0.15 9.89
N CYS A 84 1.82 0.70 9.43
CA CYS A 84 1.99 2.14 9.51
C CYS A 84 1.03 2.67 10.56
N SER A 85 1.49 3.55 11.44
CA SER A 85 0.64 4.26 12.40
C SER A 85 0.91 5.74 12.37
N PHE A 86 -0.09 6.51 12.79
CA PHE A 86 0.09 7.93 13.02
C PHE A 86 0.84 8.15 14.35
N GLU A 87 1.84 9.03 14.33
CA GLU A 87 2.47 9.52 15.55
C GLU A 87 2.68 11.03 15.52
N ARG A 88 2.62 11.69 16.68
CA ARG A 88 2.60 13.16 16.73
C ARG A 88 3.89 13.83 16.25
N VAL A 89 5.04 13.14 16.33
CA VAL A 89 6.36 13.74 16.03
C VAL A 89 6.74 13.54 14.57
N ASN A 90 6.87 12.29 14.11
CA ASN A 90 7.27 11.99 12.73
C ASN A 90 6.08 11.83 11.77
N ILE A 91 4.82 11.90 12.25
CA ILE A 91 3.56 11.70 11.51
C ILE A 91 3.36 10.26 11.04
N LEU A 92 4.37 9.66 10.42
CA LEU A 92 4.35 8.31 9.91
C LEU A 92 5.34 7.46 10.71
N ASN A 93 4.84 6.46 11.42
CA ASN A 93 5.65 5.44 12.09
C ASN A 93 5.45 4.10 11.41
N PHE A 94 6.53 3.54 10.83
CA PHE A 94 6.51 2.22 10.22
C PHE A 94 7.14 1.20 11.16
N GLU A 95 6.37 0.18 11.53
CA GLU A 95 6.82 -0.89 12.41
C GLU A 95 6.77 -2.24 11.71
N PRO A 96 7.92 -2.94 11.57
CA PRO A 96 7.94 -4.29 11.03
C PRO A 96 7.26 -5.25 12.01
N ASN A 97 6.45 -6.17 11.50
CA ASN A 97 5.84 -7.22 12.29
C ASN A 97 6.86 -8.33 12.57
N ILE A 98 7.72 -8.09 13.56
CA ILE A 98 8.84 -8.98 13.95
C ILE A 98 8.38 -10.42 14.20
N LYS A 99 7.14 -10.62 14.68
CA LYS A 99 6.60 -11.97 14.91
C LYS A 99 6.42 -12.74 13.61
N LEU A 100 5.88 -12.11 12.56
CA LEU A 100 5.73 -12.74 11.25
C LEU A 100 7.08 -12.86 10.53
N LEU A 101 7.90 -11.80 10.61
CA LEU A 101 9.20 -11.77 9.95
C LEU A 101 10.17 -12.85 10.45
N LYS A 102 10.03 -13.32 11.70
CA LYS A 102 10.83 -14.44 12.23
C LYS A 102 10.60 -15.77 11.50
N TYR A 103 9.49 -15.92 10.80
CA TYR A 103 9.15 -17.12 10.02
C TYR A 103 9.32 -16.91 8.52
N CYS A 104 9.86 -15.76 8.13
CA CYS A 104 9.97 -15.31 6.76
C CYS A 104 11.43 -15.37 6.34
N ASP A 105 11.73 -16.15 5.30
CA ASP A 105 13.08 -16.22 4.72
C ASP A 105 13.35 -15.06 3.73
N TYR A 106 12.39 -14.13 3.61
CA TYR A 106 12.52 -12.93 2.80
C TYR A 106 13.01 -11.73 3.61
N SER A 107 13.77 -10.86 2.96
CA SER A 107 13.99 -9.48 3.42
C SER A 107 13.04 -8.52 2.69
N LEU A 108 12.60 -7.48 3.40
CA LEU A 108 11.59 -6.55 2.92
C LEU A 108 12.13 -5.12 2.93
N GLN A 109 11.96 -4.43 1.80
CA GLN A 109 12.14 -2.99 1.68
C GLN A 109 10.83 -2.36 1.20
N TRP A 110 10.63 -1.09 1.52
CA TRP A 110 9.45 -0.35 1.11
C TRP A 110 9.79 1.12 0.89
N GLU A 111 9.02 1.76 0.01
CA GLU A 111 9.11 3.19 -0.26
C GLU A 111 7.70 3.77 -0.42
N ILE A 112 7.52 5.02 0.01
CA ILE A 112 6.28 5.75 -0.27
C ILE A 112 6.34 6.19 -1.73
N ASP A 113 5.42 5.67 -2.54
CA ASP A 113 5.29 5.95 -3.96
C ASP A 113 4.54 7.26 -4.19
N SER A 114 3.44 7.47 -3.47
CA SER A 114 2.59 8.66 -3.63
C SER A 114 1.77 8.97 -2.38
N TYR A 115 1.21 10.19 -2.36
CA TYR A 115 0.38 10.70 -1.28
C TYR A 115 -0.94 11.20 -1.87
N THR A 116 -2.05 10.94 -1.19
CA THR A 116 -3.36 11.47 -1.55
C THR A 116 -4.02 12.15 -0.36
N LYS A 117 -4.89 13.10 -0.68
CA LYS A 117 -5.98 13.53 0.19
C LYS A 117 -7.28 13.20 -0.51
N ASP A 118 -8.27 12.77 0.25
CA ASP A 118 -9.57 12.41 -0.31
C ASP A 118 -10.56 13.52 0.06
N LEU A 119 -11.11 14.17 -0.96
CA LEU A 119 -12.06 15.26 -0.80
C LEU A 119 -13.43 14.69 -0.47
N ASP A 120 -14.09 15.24 0.54
CA ASP A 120 -15.39 14.77 1.02
C ASP A 120 -16.54 15.55 0.35
N GLU A 121 -16.89 15.19 -0.88
CA GLU A 121 -17.99 15.81 -1.63
C GLU A 121 -19.28 14.97 -1.55
N GLY A 122 -19.42 14.16 -0.49
CA GLY A 122 -20.46 13.14 -0.33
C GLY A 122 -20.01 11.73 -0.76
N ILE A 123 -18.92 11.66 -1.52
CA ILE A 123 -18.08 10.48 -1.74
C ILE A 123 -16.62 10.93 -1.59
N LEU A 124 -15.75 10.03 -1.14
CA LEU A 124 -14.33 10.33 -0.97
C LEU A 124 -13.62 10.20 -2.31
N GLU A 125 -13.24 11.34 -2.89
CA GLU A 125 -12.54 11.41 -4.17
C GLU A 125 -11.03 11.65 -3.96
N PRO A 126 -10.17 10.69 -4.32
CA PRO A 126 -8.74 10.80 -4.06
C PRO A 126 -8.08 11.81 -5.01
N LYS A 127 -7.26 12.69 -4.44
CA LYS A 127 -6.45 13.68 -5.16
C LYS A 127 -4.99 13.51 -4.77
N LEU A 128 -4.14 13.30 -5.78
CA LEU A 128 -2.69 13.28 -5.60
C LEU A 128 -2.17 14.62 -5.08
N ILE A 129 -1.29 14.55 -4.09
CA ILE A 129 -0.62 15.70 -3.48
C ILE A 129 0.88 15.41 -3.32
N SER A 130 1.67 16.44 -3.04
CA SER A 130 3.07 16.24 -2.69
C SER A 130 3.23 15.70 -1.27
N GLY A 131 4.37 15.05 -0.99
CA GLY A 131 4.72 14.65 0.37
C GLY A 131 4.79 15.84 1.33
N ASP A 132 5.28 16.99 0.86
CA ASP A 132 5.32 18.22 1.68
C ASP A 132 3.92 18.71 2.04
N GLU A 133 2.98 18.71 1.10
CA GLU A 133 1.59 19.08 1.35
C GLU A 133 0.91 18.09 2.30
N PHE A 134 1.15 16.78 2.12
CA PHE A 134 0.66 15.75 3.05
C PHE A 134 1.15 16.03 4.47
N MET A 135 2.46 16.24 4.64
CA MET A 135 3.05 16.48 5.96
C MET A 135 2.55 17.79 6.58
N ASP A 136 2.34 18.83 5.79
CA ASP A 136 1.78 20.11 6.21
C ASP A 136 0.33 19.93 6.72
N ILE A 137 -0.53 19.22 5.97
CA ILE A 137 -1.91 18.92 6.40
C ILE A 137 -1.91 18.13 7.70
N MET A 138 -1.15 17.03 7.77
CA MET A 138 -1.13 16.15 8.94
C MET A 138 -0.62 16.88 10.19
N LYS A 139 0.44 17.69 10.08
CA LYS A 139 1.03 18.44 11.20
C LYS A 139 0.14 19.57 11.72
N ASN A 140 -0.59 20.26 10.84
CA ASN A 140 -1.49 21.33 11.27
C ASN A 140 -2.81 20.80 11.86
N ASN A 141 -3.07 19.49 11.76
CA ASN A 141 -4.32 18.85 12.19
C ASN A 141 -4.09 17.61 13.06
N ILE A 142 -2.97 17.56 13.80
CA ILE A 142 -2.53 16.40 14.59
C ILE A 142 -3.65 15.81 15.47
N ASP A 143 -4.40 16.67 16.16
CA ASP A 143 -5.44 16.21 17.10
C ASP A 143 -6.63 15.52 16.40
N LEU A 144 -6.80 15.72 15.10
CA LEU A 144 -7.79 14.97 14.32
C LEU A 144 -7.31 13.56 14.00
N PHE A 145 -6.00 13.37 13.79
CA PHE A 145 -5.40 12.10 13.36
C PHE A 145 -4.85 11.25 14.52
N ASP A 146 -4.60 11.84 15.70
CA ASP A 146 -4.21 11.14 16.92
C ASP A 146 -5.41 10.40 17.53
N ASN A 147 -5.83 9.32 16.87
CA ASN A 147 -7.00 8.54 17.20
C ASN A 147 -6.74 7.02 17.02
N SER A 148 -7.70 6.19 17.42
CA SER A 148 -7.58 4.73 17.37
C SER A 148 -7.54 4.15 15.95
N ASP A 149 -8.17 4.82 14.99
CA ASP A 149 -8.28 4.33 13.61
C ASP A 149 -6.93 4.39 12.88
N ASN A 150 -5.98 5.17 13.39
CA ASN A 150 -4.64 5.34 12.83
C ASN A 150 -3.55 4.62 13.64
N ASN A 151 -3.94 3.68 14.53
CA ASN A 151 -3.03 2.94 15.40
C ASN A 151 -3.31 1.42 15.39
N PRO A 152 -3.04 0.71 14.27
CA PRO A 152 -2.41 1.19 13.03
C PRO A 152 -3.42 1.73 12.00
N ALA A 153 -2.92 2.46 11.01
CA ALA A 153 -3.67 2.83 9.81
C ALA A 153 -4.13 1.58 9.05
N GLN A 154 -5.28 1.70 8.37
CA GLN A 154 -5.88 0.61 7.61
C GLN A 154 -5.36 0.60 6.18
N SER A 155 -5.33 -0.57 5.54
CA SER A 155 -5.18 -0.68 4.09
C SER A 155 -6.52 -1.10 3.48
N THR A 156 -6.95 -0.39 2.45
CA THR A 156 -8.24 -0.59 1.78
C THR A 156 -8.08 -0.92 0.30
N SER A 157 -6.88 -0.76 -0.25
CA SER A 157 -6.59 -0.99 -1.66
C SER A 157 -5.16 -1.50 -1.87
N TYR A 158 -4.98 -2.18 -3.00
CA TYR A 158 -3.69 -2.60 -3.50
C TYR A 158 -3.52 -2.06 -4.93
N PHE A 159 -2.28 -1.88 -5.33
CA PHE A 159 -1.90 -1.49 -6.68
C PHE A 159 -0.64 -2.23 -7.08
N THR A 160 -0.30 -2.19 -8.37
CA THR A 160 0.90 -2.87 -8.86
C THR A 160 1.72 -1.98 -9.79
N GLN A 161 3.02 -2.27 -9.84
CA GLN A 161 3.92 -1.72 -10.83
C GLN A 161 4.46 -2.86 -11.69
N GLU A 162 4.13 -2.86 -12.98
CA GLU A 162 4.64 -3.85 -13.93
C GLU A 162 6.16 -3.68 -14.10
N HIS A 163 6.88 -4.80 -14.06
CA HIS A 163 8.32 -4.84 -14.28
C HIS A 163 8.60 -5.59 -15.58
N THR A 164 9.08 -4.87 -16.59
CA THR A 164 9.50 -5.46 -17.86
C THR A 164 10.96 -5.91 -17.72
N ILE A 165 11.22 -7.20 -17.99
CA ILE A 165 12.59 -7.76 -18.08
C ILE A 165 13.20 -7.40 -19.44
#